data_AF-G4RPG9-F1
#
_entry.id   AF-G4RPG9-F1
#
_cell.length_a   1.000
_cell.length_b   1.000
_cell.length_c   1.000
_cell.angle_alpha   90.00
_cell.angle_beta   90.00
_cell.angle_gamma   90.00
#
_symmetry.space_group_name_H-M   'P 1'
#
loop_
_entity.id
_entity.type
_entity.pdbx_description
1 polymer ?
#
loop_
_entity_poly.entity_id
_entity_poly.type
_entity_poly.pdbx_seq_one_letter_code
_entity_poly.pdbx_strand_id
1 'polypeptide(L)'
;MLNYIEVEYLGKRIAAELTPITFLTGNGKSFLIYEIINTIKNIGYKIPKISYKNFKIVLRIKDMTYALQRAGPIYRQTLERGKDRVIFEYGTINGVRISRLIEPSEMSVKSADVIMPFVEVTEHVAILADEEIERLNKLIGEFRKAFSLRALLIGPFVSPRTFYRPSEGKTELRPDGSNLVGVLSMLAYKSPDDFERLRSMFKKIGVKLAVGLTNKNILGGAVYIQGVRLPLSKLPCSLKMALTIGAAVASRPDILAVDNLDYCFNENVASVLAAFLEEQASRGQVIAEVHNPAIVEHFKAQYKSVVSVSL
;
A
#
# COMPACT_ATOMS: atom_id res chain seq x y z
N MET A 1 1.81 -3.30 11.44
CA MET A 1 0.85 -3.89 10.47
C MET A 1 -0.52 -3.31 10.77
N LEU A 2 -1.37 -3.18 9.76
CA LEU A 2 -2.76 -2.81 9.99
C LEU A 2 -3.48 -3.99 10.62
N ASN A 3 -4.21 -3.74 11.70
CA ASN A 3 -5.02 -4.74 12.38
C ASN A 3 -6.48 -4.65 11.93
N TYR A 4 -6.98 -3.46 11.58
CA TYR A 4 -8.37 -3.28 11.17
C TYR A 4 -8.51 -2.21 10.10
N ILE A 5 -9.50 -2.42 9.23
CA ILE A 5 -9.95 -1.47 8.22
C ILE A 5 -11.47 -1.34 8.28
N GLU A 6 -11.94 -0.12 8.04
CA GLU A 6 -13.34 0.18 7.79
C GLU A 6 -13.42 1.13 6.61
N VAL A 7 -14.30 0.84 5.65
CA VAL A 7 -14.63 1.77 4.57
C VAL A 7 -16.13 1.88 4.48
N GLU A 8 -16.64 3.09 4.63
CA GLU A 8 -18.03 3.44 4.44
C GLU A 8 -18.19 4.32 3.21
N TYR A 9 -19.10 3.92 2.32
CA TYR A 9 -19.40 4.59 1.08
C TYR A 9 -20.88 4.42 0.71
N LEU A 10 -21.58 5.51 0.38
CA LEU A 10 -23.02 5.53 0.05
C LEU A 10 -23.91 4.77 1.06
N GLY A 11 -23.59 4.84 2.35
CA GLY A 11 -24.34 4.12 3.40
C GLY A 11 -24.07 2.62 3.47
N LYS A 12 -23.19 2.08 2.63
CA LYS A 12 -22.65 0.73 2.78
C LYS A 12 -21.34 0.78 3.54
N ARG A 13 -21.17 -0.15 4.46
CA ARG A 13 -19.98 -0.25 5.32
C ARG A 13 -19.34 -1.60 5.16
N ILE A 14 -18.03 -1.61 4.95
CA ILE A 14 -17.17 -2.77 5.11
C ILE A 14 -16.30 -2.54 6.32
N ALA A 15 -16.19 -3.56 7.16
CA ALA A 15 -15.26 -3.60 8.26
C ALA A 15 -14.55 -4.96 8.22
N ALA A 16 -13.24 -4.97 8.42
CA ALA A 16 -12.47 -6.20 8.42
C ALA A 16 -11.28 -6.10 9.37
N GLU A 17 -11.10 -7.15 10.17
CA GLU A 17 -9.83 -7.41 10.84
C GLU A 17 -8.86 -7.99 9.81
N LEU A 18 -7.62 -7.52 9.85
CA LEU A 18 -6.58 -7.92 8.92
C LEU A 18 -5.55 -8.80 9.64
N THR A 19 -5.13 -9.84 8.95
CA THR A 19 -4.01 -10.72 9.32
C THR A 19 -2.76 -10.37 8.50
N PRO A 20 -1.58 -10.94 8.83
CA PRO A 20 -0.37 -10.78 8.01
C PRO A 20 -0.59 -11.09 6.52
N ILE A 21 -1.44 -12.07 6.19
CA ILE A 21 -1.95 -12.29 4.83
C ILE A 21 -3.47 -12.20 4.86
N THR A 22 -4.07 -11.27 4.13
CA THR A 22 -5.53 -11.14 4.01
C THR A 22 -5.94 -11.28 2.55
N PHE A 23 -6.84 -12.22 2.26
CA PHE A 23 -7.46 -12.37 0.94
C PHE A 23 -8.84 -11.72 0.94
N LEU A 24 -9.09 -10.81 0.00
CA LEU A 24 -10.36 -10.13 -0.19
C LEU A 24 -11.14 -10.81 -1.32
N THR A 25 -12.40 -11.15 -1.06
CA THR A 25 -13.32 -11.80 -2.01
C THR A 25 -14.61 -10.99 -2.14
N GLY A 26 -15.47 -11.35 -3.10
CA GLY A 26 -16.77 -10.69 -3.30
C GLY A 26 -16.71 -9.42 -4.16
N ASN A 27 -17.62 -8.48 -3.88
CA ASN A 27 -17.87 -7.30 -4.70
C ASN A 27 -17.30 -6.03 -4.06
N GLY A 28 -16.60 -5.22 -4.85
CA GLY A 28 -15.95 -3.97 -4.40
C GLY A 28 -14.58 -4.15 -3.73
N LYS A 29 -14.01 -5.35 -3.80
CA LYS A 29 -12.67 -5.69 -3.30
C LYS A 29 -11.53 -4.83 -3.91
N SER A 30 -11.51 -4.57 -5.21
CA SER A 30 -10.48 -3.72 -5.85
C SER A 30 -10.56 -2.28 -5.37
N PHE A 31 -11.80 -1.77 -5.22
CA PHE A 31 -12.05 -0.45 -4.66
C PHE A 31 -11.52 -0.35 -3.22
N LEU A 32 -11.83 -1.34 -2.38
CA LEU A 32 -11.35 -1.40 -1.01
C LEU A 32 -9.81 -1.37 -0.95
N ILE A 33 -9.12 -2.19 -1.76
CA ILE A 33 -7.65 -2.19 -1.84
C ILE A 33 -7.11 -0.82 -2.25
N TYR A 34 -7.68 -0.22 -3.30
CA TYR A 34 -7.21 1.05 -3.82
C TYR A 34 -7.35 2.16 -2.77
N GLU A 35 -8.48 2.24 -2.08
CA GLU A 35 -8.72 3.27 -1.06
C GLU A 35 -7.79 3.11 0.15
N ILE A 36 -7.52 1.87 0.59
CA ILE A 36 -6.54 1.60 1.66
C ILE A 36 -5.17 2.12 1.25
N ILE A 37 -4.68 1.72 0.09
CA ILE A 37 -3.31 2.07 -0.35
C ILE A 37 -3.19 3.55 -0.65
N ASN A 38 -4.19 4.14 -1.31
CA ASN A 38 -4.23 5.57 -1.58
C ASN A 38 -4.24 6.36 -0.27
N THR A 39 -5.04 5.95 0.73
CA THR A 39 -5.06 6.62 2.04
C THR A 39 -3.67 6.55 2.66
N ILE A 40 -3.10 5.34 2.83
CA ILE A 40 -1.80 5.13 3.49
C ILE A 40 -0.67 5.92 2.81
N LYS A 41 -0.57 5.87 1.48
CA LYS A 41 0.46 6.60 0.73
C LYS A 41 0.38 8.11 0.90
N ASN A 42 -0.79 8.62 1.28
CA ASN A 42 -1.03 10.04 1.46
C ASN A 42 -0.94 10.46 2.93
N ILE A 43 -1.05 9.56 3.91
CA ILE A 43 -0.95 9.91 5.35
C ILE A 43 0.35 10.71 5.61
N GLY A 44 0.21 11.88 6.22
CA GLY A 44 1.31 12.81 6.51
C GLY A 44 1.75 13.71 5.35
N TYR A 45 1.18 13.56 4.14
CA TYR A 45 1.57 14.31 2.95
C TYR A 45 0.47 15.25 2.42
N LYS A 46 -0.66 14.73 1.92
CA LYS A 46 -1.77 15.54 1.35
C LYS A 46 -3.10 14.79 1.38
N ILE A 47 -4.24 15.45 1.55
CA ILE A 47 -5.55 14.78 1.57
C ILE A 47 -5.71 13.88 0.33
N PRO A 48 -5.97 12.56 0.50
CA PRO A 48 -6.08 11.67 -0.64
C PRO A 48 -7.26 12.09 -1.53
N LYS A 49 -7.03 12.09 -2.84
CA LYS A 49 -8.10 12.34 -3.82
C LYS A 49 -8.97 11.10 -3.88
N ILE A 50 -10.07 11.15 -3.16
CA ILE A 50 -11.10 10.11 -3.17
C ILE A 50 -12.26 10.69 -3.98
N SER A 51 -12.68 9.97 -5.03
CA SER A 51 -13.63 10.44 -6.04
C SER A 51 -15.01 10.80 -5.46
N TYR A 52 -15.28 10.35 -4.24
CA TYR A 52 -16.59 10.45 -3.61
C TYR A 52 -16.71 11.62 -2.65
N LYS A 53 -17.91 12.20 -2.64
CA LYS A 53 -18.24 13.37 -1.81
C LYS A 53 -18.51 13.01 -0.35
N ASN A 54 -18.97 11.79 -0.09
CA ASN A 54 -19.24 11.28 1.25
C ASN A 54 -18.58 9.91 1.41
N PHE A 55 -17.65 9.80 2.34
CA PHE A 55 -16.98 8.55 2.68
C PHE A 55 -16.40 8.61 4.09
N LYS A 56 -16.11 7.44 4.66
CA LYS A 56 -15.30 7.30 5.87
C LYS A 56 -14.34 6.13 5.69
N ILE A 57 -13.07 6.34 5.99
CA ILE A 57 -12.04 5.31 6.02
C ILE A 57 -11.47 5.29 7.42
N VAL A 58 -11.45 4.12 8.07
CA VAL A 58 -10.80 3.92 9.37
C VAL A 58 -9.71 2.88 9.21
N LEU A 59 -8.52 3.18 9.71
CA LEU A 59 -7.35 2.31 9.72
C LEU A 59 -6.86 2.19 11.16
N ARG A 60 -6.59 0.97 11.63
CA ARG A 60 -6.08 0.73 12.99
C ARG A 60 -4.75 0.00 12.96
N ILE A 61 -3.80 0.47 13.77
CA ILE A 61 -2.53 -0.19 14.06
C ILE A 61 -2.41 -0.27 15.58
N LYS A 62 -2.42 -1.49 16.13
CA LYS A 62 -2.46 -1.71 17.59
C LYS A 62 -3.61 -0.94 18.24
N ASP A 63 -3.30 -0.03 19.16
CA ASP A 63 -4.21 0.84 19.91
C ASP A 63 -4.45 2.22 19.22
N MET A 64 -3.84 2.47 18.07
CA MET A 64 -3.93 3.73 17.33
C MET A 64 -4.92 3.61 16.16
N THR A 65 -5.89 4.52 16.12
CA THR A 65 -6.91 4.60 15.07
C THR A 65 -6.77 5.90 14.30
N TYR A 66 -6.64 5.78 12.98
CA TYR A 66 -6.72 6.88 12.03
C TYR A 66 -8.06 6.80 11.30
N ALA A 67 -8.85 7.87 11.32
CA ALA A 67 -10.05 7.98 10.50
C ALA A 67 -9.98 9.20 9.59
N LEU A 68 -10.32 9.01 8.32
CA LEU A 68 -10.53 10.07 7.34
C LEU A 68 -11.97 10.01 6.86
N GLN A 69 -12.71 11.08 7.10
CA GLN A 69 -14.09 11.24 6.66
C GLN A 69 -14.21 12.45 5.74
N ARG A 70 -15.09 12.36 4.76
CA ARG A 70 -15.56 13.51 3.99
C ARG A 70 -17.07 13.61 4.12
N ALA A 71 -17.54 14.80 4.45
CA ALA A 71 -18.95 15.16 4.47
C ALA A 71 -19.12 16.44 3.65
N GLY A 72 -19.55 16.28 2.39
CA GLY A 72 -19.64 17.39 1.44
C GLY A 72 -18.27 18.05 1.17
N PRO A 73 -18.11 19.36 1.43
CA PRO A 73 -16.86 20.09 1.19
C PRO A 73 -15.83 19.96 2.33
N ILE A 74 -16.18 19.30 3.45
CA ILE A 74 -15.34 19.19 4.64
C ILE A 74 -14.70 17.81 4.70
N TYR A 75 -13.39 17.79 4.86
CA TYR A 75 -12.63 16.63 5.29
C TYR A 75 -12.39 16.71 6.79
N ARG A 76 -12.62 15.60 7.48
CA ARG A 76 -12.32 15.44 8.90
C ARG A 76 -11.34 14.29 9.06
N GLN A 77 -10.26 14.55 9.79
CA GLN A 77 -9.31 13.54 10.20
C GLN A 77 -9.37 13.36 11.70
N THR A 78 -9.34 12.13 12.16
CA THR A 78 -9.41 11.79 13.58
C THR A 78 -8.28 10.83 13.91
N LEU A 79 -7.48 11.20 14.91
CA LEU A 79 -6.42 10.38 15.48
C LEU A 79 -6.85 9.99 16.90
N GLU A 80 -6.97 8.70 17.17
CA GLU A 80 -7.49 8.19 18.45
C GLU A 80 -6.58 7.11 19.05
N ARG A 81 -6.18 7.30 20.31
CA ARG A 81 -5.41 6.32 21.09
C ARG A 81 -5.97 6.24 22.51
N GLY A 82 -6.78 5.21 22.78
CA GLY A 82 -7.46 5.08 24.07
C GLY A 82 -8.40 6.25 24.35
N LYS A 83 -8.06 7.10 25.34
CA LYS A 83 -8.81 8.32 25.66
C LYS A 83 -8.31 9.57 24.94
N ASP A 84 -7.13 9.50 24.32
CA ASP A 84 -6.53 10.63 23.60
C ASP A 84 -7.11 10.71 22.20
N ARG A 85 -7.57 11.90 21.82
CA ARG A 85 -8.22 12.15 20.53
C ARG A 85 -7.86 13.51 19.97
N VAL A 86 -7.59 13.56 18.68
CA VAL A 86 -7.24 14.78 17.94
C VAL A 86 -8.00 14.80 16.64
N ILE A 87 -8.74 15.88 16.39
CA ILE A 87 -9.60 16.03 15.22
C ILE A 87 -9.19 17.25 14.41
N PHE A 88 -8.84 17.03 13.14
CA PHE A 88 -8.57 18.09 12.18
C PHE A 88 -9.70 18.21 11.18
N GLU A 89 -10.13 19.43 10.90
CA GLU A 89 -11.04 19.74 9.79
C GLU A 89 -10.36 20.62 8.76
N TYR A 90 -10.61 20.31 7.49
CA TYR A 90 -10.17 21.09 6.35
C TYR A 90 -11.26 21.11 5.29
N GLY A 91 -11.55 22.27 4.71
CA GLY A 91 -12.53 22.37 3.64
C GLY A 91 -13.12 23.77 3.51
N THR A 92 -14.39 23.83 3.12
CA THR A 92 -15.11 25.10 2.95
C THR A 92 -16.45 25.06 3.69
N ILE A 93 -16.71 26.07 4.53
CA ILE A 93 -18.01 26.31 5.18
C ILE A 93 -18.53 27.65 4.66
N ASN A 94 -19.75 27.68 4.10
CA ASN A 94 -20.37 28.91 3.59
C ASN A 94 -19.48 29.74 2.64
N GLY A 95 -18.69 29.06 1.80
CA GLY A 95 -17.74 29.71 0.87
C GLY A 95 -16.39 30.10 1.49
N VAL A 96 -16.24 30.02 2.81
CA VAL A 96 -15.00 30.34 3.53
C VAL A 96 -14.17 29.08 3.74
N ARG A 97 -12.88 29.14 3.38
CA ARG A 97 -11.95 28.03 3.64
C ARG A 97 -11.67 27.93 5.14
N ILE A 98 -11.71 26.72 5.66
CA ILE A 98 -11.41 26.40 7.06
C ILE A 98 -10.25 25.42 7.18
N SER A 99 -9.45 25.58 8.22
CA SER A 99 -8.47 24.62 8.70
C SER A 99 -8.37 24.77 10.23
N ARG A 100 -8.84 23.77 10.98
CA ARG A 100 -8.93 23.88 12.46
C ARG A 100 -8.78 22.55 13.18
N LEU A 101 -8.42 22.63 14.45
CA LEU A 101 -8.45 21.55 15.43
C LEU A 101 -9.73 21.67 16.27
N ILE A 102 -10.53 20.60 16.41
CA ILE A 102 -11.81 20.64 17.18
C ILE A 102 -11.65 20.21 18.65
N GLU A 103 -10.78 19.24 18.94
CA GLU A 103 -10.55 18.70 20.29
C GLU A 103 -9.05 18.80 20.62
N PRO A 104 -8.64 19.23 21.84
CA PRO A 104 -9.43 19.36 23.08
C PRO A 104 -10.13 20.71 23.31
N SER A 105 -9.73 21.77 22.59
CA SER A 105 -10.37 23.09 22.57
C SER A 105 -10.14 23.69 21.19
N GLU A 106 -11.09 24.48 20.67
CA GLU A 106 -10.99 25.06 19.32
C GLU A 106 -9.66 25.82 19.13
N MET A 107 -8.74 25.28 18.34
CA MET A 107 -7.48 25.94 17.98
C MET A 107 -7.38 26.11 16.46
N SER A 108 -6.84 27.26 16.04
CA SER A 108 -6.51 27.50 14.63
C SER A 108 -5.10 27.00 14.33
N VAL A 109 -4.93 26.38 13.16
CA VAL A 109 -3.65 25.83 12.71
C VAL A 109 -3.06 26.76 11.66
N LYS A 110 -1.83 27.27 11.87
CA LYS A 110 -1.17 28.22 10.95
C LYS A 110 -0.69 27.61 9.63
N SER A 111 -0.68 26.28 9.51
CA SER A 111 -0.20 25.54 8.33
C SER A 111 -1.30 24.60 7.80
N ALA A 112 -2.02 25.05 6.77
CA ALA A 112 -3.18 24.33 6.20
C ALA A 112 -2.82 23.33 5.09
N ASP A 113 -1.53 23.17 4.77
CA ASP A 113 -1.09 22.34 3.63
C ASP A 113 -0.79 20.87 3.99
N VAL A 114 -1.01 20.41 5.24
CA VAL A 114 -0.49 19.11 5.71
C VAL A 114 -1.53 18.27 6.46
N ILE A 115 -1.53 16.94 6.20
CA ILE A 115 -2.49 15.95 6.75
C ILE A 115 -2.47 15.82 8.27
N MET A 116 -1.37 16.15 8.93
CA MET A 116 -1.30 16.22 10.38
C MET A 116 -0.45 17.44 10.70
N PRO A 117 -1.00 18.57 11.14
CA PRO A 117 -0.20 19.73 11.48
C PRO A 117 0.55 19.52 12.81
N PHE A 118 1.56 20.35 13.05
CA PHE A 118 2.04 20.59 14.42
C PHE A 118 1.20 21.71 15.03
N VAL A 119 0.97 21.62 16.34
CA VAL A 119 0.26 22.66 17.10
C VAL A 119 1.32 23.60 17.70
N GLU A 120 1.23 24.89 17.40
CA GLU A 120 2.12 25.93 17.93
C GLU A 120 1.42 26.75 19.01
N VAL A 121 2.16 27.12 20.05
CA VAL A 121 1.72 28.11 21.05
C VAL A 121 1.81 29.48 20.41
N THR A 122 0.72 30.25 20.38
CA THR A 122 0.77 31.68 20.06
C THR A 122 0.32 32.49 21.27
N GLU A 123 1.13 33.49 21.66
CA GLU A 123 0.96 34.33 22.87
C GLU A 123 -0.43 34.99 23.01
N HIS A 124 -1.24 34.99 21.96
CA HIS A 124 -2.55 35.64 21.93
C HIS A 124 -3.74 34.70 21.68
N VAL A 125 -3.53 33.39 21.52
CA VAL A 125 -4.61 32.43 21.19
C VAL A 125 -4.45 31.06 21.88
N ALA A 126 -3.70 30.97 22.98
CA ALA A 126 -3.58 29.72 23.73
C ALA A 126 -4.66 29.63 24.81
N ILE A 127 -5.73 28.86 24.54
CA ILE A 127 -6.71 28.42 25.55
C ILE A 127 -6.20 27.18 26.32
N LEU A 128 -5.18 26.50 25.77
CA LEU A 128 -4.54 25.32 26.35
C LEU A 128 -3.22 25.67 27.04
N ALA A 129 -2.87 24.90 28.07
CA ALA A 129 -1.54 24.97 28.68
C ALA A 129 -0.48 24.38 27.75
N ASP A 130 0.77 24.86 27.85
CA ASP A 130 1.90 24.36 27.04
C ASP A 130 2.08 22.83 27.14
N GLU A 131 1.82 22.27 28.33
CA GLU A 131 1.84 20.82 28.58
C GLU A 131 0.82 20.04 27.72
N GLU A 132 -0.35 20.62 27.46
CA GLU A 132 -1.38 20.00 26.63
C GLU A 132 -0.97 20.02 25.15
N ILE A 133 -0.34 21.11 24.70
CA ILE A 133 0.20 21.23 23.34
C ILE A 133 1.35 20.24 23.12
N GLU A 134 2.24 20.08 24.10
CA GLU A 134 3.31 19.08 24.04
C GLU A 134 2.75 17.65 23.97
N ARG A 135 1.74 17.33 24.79
CA ARG A 135 1.04 16.05 24.75
C ARG A 135 0.40 15.78 23.39
N LEU A 136 -0.27 16.77 22.79
CA LEU A 136 -0.88 16.67 21.47
C LEU A 136 0.16 16.43 20.37
N ASN A 137 1.25 17.19 20.38
CA ASN A 137 2.34 17.04 19.41
C ASN A 137 3.02 15.68 19.55
N LYS A 138 3.19 15.16 20.79
CA LYS A 138 3.70 13.81 21.04
C LYS A 138 2.78 12.76 20.42
N LEU A 139 1.47 12.86 20.64
CA LEU A 139 0.49 11.94 20.05
C LEU A 139 0.58 11.98 18.52
N ILE A 140 0.55 13.17 17.91
CA ILE A 140 0.67 13.33 16.45
C ILE A 140 1.98 12.72 15.93
N GLY A 141 3.10 12.91 16.65
CA GLY A 141 4.39 12.31 16.32
C GLY A 141 4.36 10.77 16.36
N GLU A 142 3.74 10.19 17.37
CA GLU A 142 3.56 8.73 17.49
C GLU A 142 2.70 8.18 16.34
N PHE A 143 1.61 8.88 15.98
CA PHE A 143 0.76 8.52 14.84
C PHE A 143 1.52 8.55 13.52
N ARG A 144 2.27 9.64 13.26
CA ARG A 144 3.09 9.74 12.04
C ARG A 144 4.07 8.57 11.96
N LYS A 145 4.73 8.22 13.07
CA LYS A 145 5.65 7.09 13.10
C LYS A 145 4.96 5.75 12.85
N ALA A 146 3.78 5.53 13.44
CA ALA A 146 3.04 4.28 13.29
C ALA A 146 2.48 4.09 11.87
N PHE A 147 2.02 5.16 11.23
CA PHE A 147 1.38 5.12 9.91
C PHE A 147 2.30 5.52 8.74
N SER A 148 3.59 5.79 8.98
CA SER A 148 4.60 5.96 7.93
C SER A 148 4.95 4.61 7.28
N LEU A 149 3.95 4.01 6.63
CA LEU A 149 4.03 2.70 6.00
C LEU A 149 4.30 2.85 4.51
N ARG A 150 5.31 2.15 4.01
CA ARG A 150 5.55 2.00 2.59
C ARG A 150 4.62 0.93 2.02
N ALA A 151 3.52 1.39 1.46
CA ALA A 151 2.57 0.56 0.74
C ALA A 151 2.94 0.44 -0.74
N LEU A 152 2.81 -0.76 -1.31
CA LEU A 152 3.01 -1.02 -2.74
C LEU A 152 1.79 -1.76 -3.29
N LEU A 153 1.26 -1.29 -4.42
CA LEU A 153 0.13 -1.91 -5.12
C LEU A 153 0.63 -2.53 -6.43
N ILE A 154 0.26 -3.77 -6.69
CA ILE A 154 0.47 -4.49 -7.95
C ILE A 154 -0.89 -4.88 -8.53
N GLY A 155 -1.05 -4.79 -9.85
CA GLY A 155 -2.29 -5.14 -10.55
C GLY A 155 -3.15 -3.92 -10.94
N PRO A 156 -4.37 -4.14 -11.46
CA PRO A 156 -4.98 -5.46 -11.72
C PRO A 156 -4.37 -6.19 -12.92
N PHE A 157 -3.69 -5.48 -13.82
CA PHE A 157 -3.09 -6.04 -15.03
C PHE A 157 -1.58 -5.78 -15.07
N VAL A 158 -0.81 -6.86 -14.99
CA VAL A 158 0.66 -6.79 -15.00
C VAL A 158 1.18 -7.02 -16.41
N SER A 159 1.89 -6.01 -16.94
CA SER A 159 2.44 -6.01 -18.29
C SER A 159 3.85 -5.38 -18.30
N PRO A 160 4.87 -6.12 -17.83
CA PRO A 160 6.22 -5.60 -17.76
C PRO A 160 6.80 -5.31 -19.14
N ARG A 161 7.55 -4.21 -19.25
CA ARG A 161 8.35 -3.92 -20.44
C ARG A 161 9.63 -4.75 -20.41
N THR A 162 10.15 -5.04 -21.60
CA THR A 162 11.44 -5.74 -21.77
C THR A 162 12.63 -4.80 -21.61
N PHE A 163 12.42 -3.52 -21.85
CA PHE A 163 13.46 -2.50 -21.80
C PHE A 163 13.05 -1.38 -20.86
N TYR A 164 14.03 -0.81 -20.17
CA TYR A 164 13.86 0.33 -19.29
C TYR A 164 15.01 1.32 -19.48
N ARG A 165 14.69 2.60 -19.67
CA ARG A 165 15.69 3.67 -19.70
C ARG A 165 15.86 4.24 -18.30
N PRO A 166 17.06 4.20 -17.71
CA PRO A 166 17.29 4.75 -16.37
C PRO A 166 16.88 6.23 -16.21
N SER A 167 16.94 7.01 -17.29
CA SER A 167 16.49 8.42 -17.32
C SER A 167 14.99 8.60 -17.07
N GLU A 168 14.17 7.54 -17.14
CA GLU A 168 12.74 7.58 -16.83
C GLU A 168 12.43 7.60 -15.31
N GLY A 169 13.46 7.58 -14.46
CA GLY A 169 13.43 8.21 -13.13
C GLY A 169 12.53 7.59 -12.05
N LYS A 170 12.06 6.35 -12.20
CA LYS A 170 11.22 5.69 -11.17
C LYS A 170 11.86 4.40 -10.66
N THR A 171 12.37 4.49 -9.43
CA THR A 171 12.93 3.37 -8.67
C THR A 171 11.86 2.50 -8.02
N GLU A 172 10.70 3.06 -7.64
CA GLU A 172 9.57 2.29 -7.11
C GLU A 172 8.86 1.49 -8.21
N LEU A 173 8.55 0.23 -7.94
CA LEU A 173 7.81 -0.64 -8.86
C LEU A 173 6.42 -0.06 -9.14
N ARG A 174 6.08 0.08 -10.43
CA ARG A 174 4.76 0.56 -10.85
C ARG A 174 3.72 -0.56 -10.72
N PRO A 175 2.42 -0.23 -10.52
CA PRO A 175 1.37 -1.24 -10.35
C PRO A 175 1.25 -2.22 -11.51
N ASP A 176 1.47 -1.74 -12.74
CA ASP A 176 1.45 -2.55 -13.97
C ASP A 176 2.75 -3.32 -14.22
N GLY A 177 3.77 -3.16 -13.37
CA GLY A 177 5.10 -3.74 -13.55
C GLY A 177 5.88 -3.16 -14.74
N SER A 178 5.45 -2.05 -15.35
CA SER A 178 6.07 -1.54 -16.59
C SER A 178 7.55 -1.17 -16.45
N ASN A 179 8.03 -0.87 -15.24
CA ASN A 179 9.44 -0.61 -14.93
C ASN A 179 10.15 -1.80 -14.23
N LEU A 180 9.60 -3.01 -14.28
CA LEU A 180 10.14 -4.21 -13.63
C LEU A 180 11.63 -4.45 -13.93
N VAL A 181 12.07 -4.23 -15.17
CA VAL A 181 13.48 -4.35 -15.55
C VAL A 181 14.37 -3.40 -14.76
N GLY A 182 13.94 -2.16 -14.57
CA GLY A 182 14.66 -1.17 -13.78
C GLY A 182 14.77 -1.59 -12.31
N VAL A 183 13.67 -2.11 -11.74
CA VAL A 183 13.62 -2.60 -10.35
C VAL A 183 14.54 -3.81 -10.17
N LEU A 184 14.46 -4.81 -11.06
CA LEU A 184 15.31 -6.00 -11.01
C LEU A 184 16.80 -5.67 -11.20
N SER A 185 17.12 -4.74 -12.10
CA SER A 185 18.50 -4.29 -12.29
C SER A 185 19.02 -3.54 -11.07
N MET A 186 18.17 -2.74 -10.41
CA MET A 186 18.51 -2.06 -9.16
C MET A 186 18.73 -3.06 -8.02
N LEU A 187 17.89 -4.11 -7.92
CA LEU A 187 18.09 -5.20 -6.98
C LEU A 187 19.41 -5.92 -7.23
N ALA A 188 19.71 -6.28 -8.49
CA ALA A 188 20.98 -6.92 -8.85
C ALA A 188 22.21 -6.06 -8.48
N TYR A 189 22.08 -4.73 -8.54
CA TYR A 189 23.17 -3.81 -8.22
C TYR A 189 23.30 -3.50 -6.71
N LYS A 190 22.20 -3.16 -6.04
CA LYS A 190 22.20 -2.69 -4.64
C LYS A 190 21.94 -3.78 -3.60
N SER A 191 21.24 -4.85 -3.99
CA SER A 191 20.80 -5.92 -3.11
C SER A 191 20.97 -7.29 -3.80
N PRO A 192 22.20 -7.68 -4.18
CA PRO A 192 22.44 -8.88 -4.97
C PRO A 192 21.88 -10.16 -4.31
N ASP A 193 21.89 -10.25 -2.98
CA ASP A 193 21.30 -11.39 -2.25
C ASP A 193 19.78 -11.48 -2.43
N ASP A 194 19.06 -10.35 -2.41
CA ASP A 194 17.62 -10.32 -2.67
C ASP A 194 17.34 -10.74 -4.13
N PHE A 195 18.18 -10.30 -5.06
CA PHE A 195 18.07 -10.68 -6.47
C PHE A 195 18.36 -12.17 -6.70
N GLU A 196 19.42 -12.73 -6.10
CA GLU A 196 19.74 -14.15 -6.21
C GLU A 196 18.71 -15.05 -5.53
N ARG A 197 18.14 -14.63 -4.38
CA ARG A 197 16.98 -15.33 -3.78
C ARG A 197 15.81 -15.40 -4.75
N LEU A 198 15.47 -14.28 -5.38
CA LEU A 198 14.41 -14.23 -6.40
C LEU A 198 14.75 -15.18 -7.58
N ARG A 199 15.96 -15.13 -8.13
CA ARG A 199 16.40 -16.04 -9.21
C ARG A 199 16.30 -17.51 -8.81
N SER A 200 16.72 -17.84 -7.59
CA SER A 200 16.69 -19.20 -7.04
C SER A 200 15.26 -19.76 -6.97
N MET A 201 14.29 -18.94 -6.53
CA MET A 201 12.88 -19.35 -6.50
C MET A 201 12.33 -19.69 -7.90
N PHE A 202 12.62 -18.85 -8.91
CA PHE A 202 12.21 -19.12 -10.29
C PHE A 202 12.96 -20.30 -10.91
N LYS A 203 14.22 -20.53 -10.53
CA LYS A 203 15.01 -21.68 -11.00
C LYS A 203 14.39 -23.01 -10.60
N LYS A 204 13.72 -23.09 -9.44
CA LYS A 204 13.00 -24.31 -8.98
C LYS A 204 11.89 -24.75 -9.94
N ILE A 205 11.29 -23.80 -10.67
CA ILE A 205 10.25 -24.08 -11.69
C ILE A 205 10.82 -24.04 -13.12
N GLY A 206 12.14 -24.16 -13.28
CA GLY A 206 12.81 -24.22 -14.59
C GLY A 206 12.97 -22.86 -15.30
N VAL A 207 12.75 -21.74 -14.60
CA VAL A 207 12.85 -20.39 -15.17
C VAL A 207 14.13 -19.71 -14.69
N LYS A 208 15.03 -19.33 -15.60
CA LYS A 208 16.24 -18.56 -15.26
C LYS A 208 16.06 -17.10 -15.64
N LEU A 209 16.08 -16.20 -14.66
CA LEU A 209 16.00 -14.75 -14.89
C LEU A 209 17.38 -14.16 -15.20
N ALA A 210 17.42 -13.24 -16.16
CA ALA A 210 18.57 -12.41 -16.50
C ALA A 210 18.14 -10.95 -16.73
N VAL A 211 18.88 -10.03 -16.11
CA VAL A 211 18.74 -8.58 -16.34
C VAL A 211 20.12 -7.97 -16.51
N GLY A 212 20.22 -6.90 -17.29
CA GLY A 212 21.51 -6.25 -17.50
C GLY A 212 21.44 -5.11 -18.50
N LEU A 213 22.60 -4.50 -18.73
CA LEU A 213 22.75 -3.48 -19.76
C LEU A 213 22.66 -4.11 -21.15
N THR A 214 21.90 -3.43 -22.00
CA THR A 214 21.87 -3.64 -23.45
C THR A 214 22.56 -2.46 -24.13
N ASN A 215 22.51 -2.40 -25.46
CA ASN A 215 23.14 -1.32 -26.21
C ASN A 215 22.56 0.07 -25.83
N LYS A 216 23.39 1.12 -25.85
CA LYS A 216 22.99 2.53 -25.64
C LYS A 216 22.41 2.86 -24.25
N ASN A 217 22.98 2.32 -23.17
CA ASN A 217 22.58 2.60 -21.77
C ASN A 217 21.13 2.24 -21.44
N ILE A 218 20.56 1.26 -22.15
CA ILE A 218 19.21 0.75 -21.90
C ILE A 218 19.32 -0.53 -21.09
N LEU A 219 18.57 -0.66 -20.01
CA LEU A 219 18.47 -1.90 -19.26
C LEU A 219 17.48 -2.84 -19.95
N GLY A 220 17.83 -4.12 -20.03
CA GLY A 220 17.01 -5.17 -20.62
C GLY A 220 16.81 -6.34 -19.67
N GLY A 221 15.67 -7.00 -19.77
CA GLY A 221 15.36 -8.22 -19.03
C GLY A 221 14.89 -9.36 -19.94
N ALA A 222 15.31 -10.57 -19.62
CA ALA A 222 14.85 -11.78 -20.28
C ALA A 222 14.76 -12.93 -19.27
N VAL A 223 13.97 -13.95 -19.60
CA VAL A 223 14.05 -15.25 -18.94
C VAL A 223 14.52 -16.30 -19.92
N TYR A 224 15.03 -17.41 -19.39
CA TYR A 224 15.29 -18.63 -20.15
C TYR A 224 14.41 -19.74 -19.58
N ILE A 225 13.64 -20.37 -20.45
CA ILE A 225 12.79 -21.53 -20.13
C ILE A 225 13.20 -22.65 -21.08
N GLN A 226 13.68 -23.78 -20.53
CA GLN A 226 14.19 -24.91 -21.32
C GLN A 226 15.23 -24.48 -22.38
N GLY A 227 16.06 -23.49 -22.07
CA GLY A 227 17.09 -22.94 -22.98
C GLY A 227 16.58 -21.88 -23.96
N VAL A 228 15.27 -21.70 -24.14
CA VAL A 228 14.70 -20.66 -24.99
C VAL A 228 14.68 -19.32 -24.25
N ARG A 229 15.32 -18.31 -24.85
CA ARG A 229 15.30 -16.93 -24.34
C ARG A 229 13.98 -16.25 -24.69
N LEU A 230 13.25 -15.79 -23.69
CA LEU A 230 12.03 -15.01 -23.85
C LEU A 230 12.21 -13.61 -23.23
N PRO A 231 11.82 -12.54 -23.95
CA PRO A 231 11.80 -11.20 -23.37
C PRO A 231 10.69 -11.10 -22.29
N LEU A 232 10.90 -10.28 -21.25
CA LEU A 232 9.93 -10.18 -20.13
C LEU A 232 8.50 -9.84 -20.59
N SER A 233 8.35 -8.98 -21.61
CA SER A 233 7.03 -8.62 -22.14
C SER A 233 6.27 -9.78 -22.79
N LYS A 234 6.97 -10.85 -23.17
CA LYS A 234 6.39 -12.06 -23.81
C LYS A 234 6.27 -13.24 -22.84
N LEU A 235 6.57 -13.05 -21.56
CA LEU A 235 6.32 -14.06 -20.55
C LEU A 235 4.84 -14.48 -20.50
N PRO A 236 4.55 -15.76 -20.20
CA PRO A 236 3.23 -16.19 -19.77
C PRO A 236 2.70 -15.30 -18.63
N CYS A 237 1.40 -15.04 -18.62
CA CYS A 237 0.77 -14.11 -17.68
C CYS A 237 1.02 -14.48 -16.22
N SER A 238 0.95 -15.78 -15.87
CA SER A 238 1.27 -16.30 -14.54
C SER A 238 2.69 -15.94 -14.08
N LEU A 239 3.68 -16.06 -14.98
CA LEU A 239 5.08 -15.72 -14.69
C LEU A 239 5.31 -14.21 -14.61
N LYS A 240 4.58 -13.40 -15.40
CA LYS A 240 4.63 -11.93 -15.27
C LYS A 240 4.18 -11.50 -13.88
N MET A 241 3.03 -12.03 -13.44
CA MET A 241 2.46 -11.73 -12.13
C MET A 241 3.39 -12.18 -11.00
N ALA A 242 3.83 -13.45 -11.03
CA ALA A 242 4.74 -13.98 -10.02
C ALA A 242 6.08 -13.22 -9.96
N LEU A 243 6.66 -12.85 -11.11
CA LEU A 243 7.93 -12.13 -11.13
C LEU A 243 7.78 -10.71 -10.60
N THR A 244 6.65 -10.06 -10.90
CA THR A 244 6.35 -8.71 -10.42
C THR A 244 6.10 -8.71 -8.91
N ILE A 245 5.35 -9.70 -8.40
CA ILE A 245 5.17 -9.90 -6.96
C ILE A 245 6.51 -10.22 -6.28
N GLY A 246 7.33 -11.10 -6.84
CA GLY A 246 8.66 -11.40 -6.30
C GLY A 246 9.55 -10.16 -6.20
N ALA A 247 9.56 -9.31 -7.24
CA ALA A 247 10.29 -8.03 -7.23
C ALA A 247 9.70 -7.03 -6.21
N ALA A 248 8.38 -7.03 -6.04
CA ALA A 248 7.69 -6.24 -5.02
C ALA A 248 8.11 -6.68 -3.61
N VAL A 249 8.12 -7.98 -3.33
CA VAL A 249 8.57 -8.54 -2.04
C VAL A 249 10.05 -8.25 -1.80
N ALA A 250 10.91 -8.43 -2.79
CA ALA A 250 12.33 -8.09 -2.70
C ALA A 250 12.57 -6.59 -2.44
N SER A 251 11.63 -5.73 -2.85
CA SER A 251 11.68 -4.29 -2.55
C SER A 251 11.36 -3.98 -1.09
N ARG A 252 10.86 -4.94 -0.30
CA ARG A 252 10.56 -4.89 1.14
C ARG A 252 9.47 -3.93 1.64
N PRO A 253 8.32 -3.74 0.96
CA PRO A 253 7.26 -2.85 1.44
C PRO A 253 6.72 -3.29 2.80
N ASP A 254 6.16 -2.36 3.57
CA ASP A 254 5.44 -2.66 4.82
C ASP A 254 4.09 -3.33 4.51
N ILE A 255 3.44 -2.90 3.43
CA ILE A 255 2.19 -3.47 2.92
C ILE A 255 2.34 -3.74 1.42
N LEU A 256 2.14 -5.00 1.02
CA LEU A 256 1.97 -5.38 -0.38
C LEU A 256 0.50 -5.62 -0.65
N ALA A 257 -0.11 -4.75 -1.43
CA ALA A 257 -1.42 -4.97 -2.01
C ALA A 257 -1.30 -5.60 -3.39
N VAL A 258 -2.10 -6.63 -3.65
CA VAL A 258 -2.20 -7.27 -4.95
C VAL A 258 -3.66 -7.22 -5.40
N ASP A 259 -3.94 -6.36 -6.36
CA ASP A 259 -5.21 -6.34 -7.07
C ASP A 259 -5.23 -7.51 -8.07
N ASN A 260 -6.32 -8.27 -8.03
CA ASN A 260 -6.59 -9.37 -8.95
C ASN A 260 -5.49 -10.47 -8.95
N LEU A 261 -5.13 -10.98 -7.76
CA LEU A 261 -4.05 -11.96 -7.58
C LEU A 261 -4.24 -13.24 -8.41
N ASP A 262 -5.50 -13.68 -8.56
CA ASP A 262 -5.83 -14.90 -9.28
C ASP A 262 -5.98 -14.73 -10.80
N TYR A 263 -5.84 -13.49 -11.30
CA TYR A 263 -5.79 -13.23 -12.72
C TYR A 263 -4.52 -13.82 -13.32
N CYS A 264 -4.72 -14.92 -14.06
CA CYS A 264 -3.67 -15.79 -14.59
C CYS A 264 -2.97 -16.67 -13.55
N PHE A 265 -3.60 -16.99 -12.42
CA PHE A 265 -3.06 -17.99 -11.51
C PHE A 265 -2.93 -19.36 -12.19
N ASN A 266 -1.86 -20.06 -11.84
CA ASN A 266 -1.57 -21.41 -12.31
C ASN A 266 -0.88 -22.16 -11.16
N GLU A 267 -1.24 -23.42 -10.94
CA GLU A 267 -0.66 -24.26 -9.89
C GLU A 267 0.87 -24.36 -9.99
N ASN A 268 1.43 -24.34 -11.20
CA ASN A 268 2.88 -24.38 -11.44
C ASN A 268 3.63 -23.19 -10.82
N VAL A 269 2.96 -22.05 -10.62
CA VAL A 269 3.55 -20.86 -9.96
C VAL A 269 3.06 -20.68 -8.52
N ALA A 270 2.14 -21.52 -8.06
CA ALA A 270 1.53 -21.39 -6.74
C ALA A 270 2.55 -21.50 -5.61
N SER A 271 3.49 -22.45 -5.70
CA SER A 271 4.55 -22.64 -4.70
C SER A 271 5.49 -21.42 -4.62
N VAL A 272 5.81 -20.81 -5.76
CA VAL A 272 6.65 -19.59 -5.84
C VAL A 272 5.90 -18.40 -5.26
N LEU A 273 4.63 -18.22 -5.62
CA LEU A 273 3.78 -17.17 -5.07
C LEU A 273 3.62 -17.33 -3.55
N ALA A 274 3.32 -18.53 -3.08
CA ALA A 274 3.18 -18.82 -1.65
C ALA A 274 4.43 -18.43 -0.86
N ALA A 275 5.61 -18.82 -1.35
CA ALA A 275 6.87 -18.46 -0.71
C ALA A 275 7.06 -16.93 -0.63
N PHE A 276 6.71 -16.18 -1.67
CA PHE A 276 6.80 -14.72 -1.65
C PHE A 276 5.78 -14.07 -0.70
N LEU A 277 4.54 -14.57 -0.67
CA LEU A 277 3.53 -14.04 0.25
C LEU A 277 3.90 -14.32 1.71
N GLU A 278 4.43 -15.51 2.01
CA GLU A 278 4.94 -15.86 3.34
C GLU A 278 6.16 -15.02 3.73
N GLU A 279 7.11 -14.82 2.81
CA GLU A 279 8.27 -13.95 3.03
C GLU A 279 7.81 -12.51 3.36
N GLN A 280 6.88 -11.96 2.58
CA GLN A 280 6.32 -10.64 2.85
C GLN A 280 5.60 -10.58 4.20
N ALA A 281 4.81 -11.60 4.54
CA ALA A 281 4.06 -11.66 5.80
C ALA A 281 4.95 -11.81 7.04
N SER A 282 6.15 -12.37 6.91
CA SER A 282 7.09 -12.51 8.03
C SER A 282 7.60 -11.18 8.59
N ARG A 283 7.53 -10.10 7.79
CA ARG A 283 8.06 -8.77 8.14
C ARG A 283 7.08 -7.62 7.90
N GLY A 284 5.99 -7.87 7.20
CA GLY A 284 5.01 -6.87 6.79
C GLY A 284 3.65 -7.52 6.58
N GLN A 285 2.88 -6.98 5.65
CA GLN A 285 1.51 -7.43 5.39
C GLN A 285 1.26 -7.65 3.89
N VAL A 286 0.38 -8.59 3.58
CA VAL A 286 -0.19 -8.85 2.26
C VAL A 286 -1.69 -8.62 2.33
N ILE A 287 -2.23 -7.84 1.38
CA ILE A 287 -3.67 -7.72 1.15
C ILE A 287 -3.91 -8.04 -0.33
N ALA A 288 -4.53 -9.17 -0.63
CA ALA A 288 -4.68 -9.65 -1.99
C ALA A 288 -6.15 -9.84 -2.35
N GLU A 289 -6.57 -9.31 -3.49
CA GLU A 289 -7.87 -9.61 -4.07
C GLU A 289 -7.83 -10.96 -4.79
N VAL A 290 -8.85 -11.80 -4.56
CA VAL A 290 -9.09 -13.03 -5.33
C VAL A 290 -10.57 -13.14 -5.73
N HIS A 291 -10.82 -13.61 -6.96
CA HIS A 291 -12.15 -13.89 -7.49
C HIS A 291 -12.63 -15.30 -7.16
N ASN A 292 -11.73 -16.28 -7.21
CA ASN A 292 -11.99 -17.66 -6.86
C ASN A 292 -11.40 -17.97 -5.46
N PRO A 293 -12.24 -18.06 -4.41
CA PRO A 293 -11.77 -18.34 -3.05
C PRO A 293 -11.02 -19.66 -2.91
N ALA A 294 -11.28 -20.65 -3.79
CA ALA A 294 -10.58 -21.95 -3.75
C ALA A 294 -9.06 -21.79 -3.95
N ILE A 295 -8.62 -20.74 -4.65
CA ILE A 295 -7.20 -20.48 -4.88
C ILE A 295 -6.44 -20.21 -3.57
N VAL A 296 -7.16 -19.73 -2.54
CA VAL A 296 -6.59 -19.50 -1.20
C VAL A 296 -6.03 -20.78 -0.59
N GLU A 297 -6.57 -21.96 -0.93
CA GLU A 297 -6.13 -23.25 -0.38
C GLU A 297 -4.69 -23.61 -0.79
N HIS A 298 -4.22 -23.13 -1.95
CA HIS A 298 -2.84 -23.35 -2.40
C HIS A 298 -1.80 -22.58 -1.56
N PHE A 299 -2.22 -21.59 -0.77
CA PHE A 299 -1.34 -20.79 0.09
C PHE A 299 -1.42 -21.30 1.53
N LYS A 300 -0.57 -22.27 1.92
CA LYS A 300 -0.58 -22.90 3.26
C LYS A 300 0.04 -22.04 4.38
N ALA A 301 -0.10 -20.72 4.30
CA ALA A 301 0.45 -19.81 5.30
C ALA A 301 -0.33 -19.91 6.63
N GLN A 302 0.41 -19.94 7.75
CA GLN A 302 -0.16 -20.07 9.09
C GLN A 302 -1.07 -18.90 9.50
N TYR A 303 -0.82 -17.69 8.97
CA TYR A 303 -1.51 -16.47 9.38
C TYR A 303 -2.22 -15.80 8.20
N LYS A 304 -3.17 -16.54 7.60
CA LYS A 304 -4.04 -16.04 6.53
C LYS A 304 -5.50 -15.90 6.99
N SER A 305 -6.20 -14.91 6.43
CA SER A 305 -7.65 -14.76 6.56
C SER A 305 -8.28 -14.53 5.20
N VAL A 306 -9.57 -14.85 5.09
CA VAL A 306 -10.40 -14.53 3.93
C VAL A 306 -11.51 -13.59 4.41
N VAL A 307 -11.60 -12.42 3.81
CA VAL A 307 -12.60 -11.40 4.10
C VAL A 307 -13.51 -11.28 2.90
N SER A 308 -14.80 -11.52 3.11
CA SER A 308 -15.82 -11.30 2.08
C SER A 308 -16.26 -9.84 2.09
N VAL A 309 -16.09 -9.18 0.94
CA VAL A 309 -16.44 -7.78 0.72
C VAL A 309 -17.77 -7.71 -0.02
N SER A 310 -18.67 -6.85 0.46
CA SER A 310 -19.98 -6.61 -0.16
C SER A 310 -20.31 -5.12 -0.17
N LEU A 311 -19.83 -4.44 -1.21
CA LEU A 311 -20.11 -3.02 -1.53
C LEU A 311 -21.27 -2.80 -2.49
#